data_AF-A0A7V9DZC0-F1
#
_entry.id   AF-A0A7V9DZC0-F1
#
_cell.length_a   1.000
_cell.length_b   1.000
_cell.length_c   1.000
_cell.angle_alpha   90.00
_cell.angle_beta   90.00
_cell.angle_gamma   90.00
#
_symmetry.space_group_name_H-M   'P 1'
#
loop_
_entity.id
_entity.type
_entity.pdbx_description
1 polymer ?
#
loop_
_entity_poly.entity_id
_entity_poly.type
_entity_poly.pdbx_seq_one_letter_code
_entity_poly.pdbx_strand_id
1 'polypeptide(L)'
;MSSAARAVDETLLTARPEWQALQRHLQQIEIRHLRELFAADPQRGQRFSVEGAGFYFDYSKNRITDETLRLLLALAQACGLSERINAMFRGEPINTTERRAALHVALRAPRTERILVNAIDVVPGVHTVLDRMASVANRVRNGEWIGQSGKRIRNVVNIGIGGSDLGPVMVYEALRHYSDRAIAMRFVSNIDGTDFVEAVRDLSADETLFIVCSKTFTTQETLTNARAARAWCIDALGDQGAIAKHFVAVSTNAEEVARFGIDTDNMFGFWDWVGGRYSIGSAVGLSTMLAIGEENFRALLAGFRAMDEHFLHAPPARNLPWLHGLIAVWNNNFLGASTVAVLPYEQYLKRFPAYLQQLAMESNGKRVTVDGVAVAYETAPIVWGEPGTNGQHSFYQLLHQGTRLVACDFIGFCRALNPLGDQHDLLIANFFAQSEALAFGSAADEPHRNFDGNRPSNTILGESLTPHSLGALVALYEHSVFVQGAIWNIEPFDQWGVELGKALAQRVAAEIAGGSELAHDSSTDALIRRYRALRQKS
;
A
#
# COMPACT_ATOMS: atom_id res chain seq x y z
N MET A 1 14.59 -43.34 -0.28
CA MET A 1 14.21 -41.92 -0.14
C MET A 1 14.87 -41.42 1.13
N SER A 2 15.85 -40.51 1.03
CA SER A 2 16.73 -40.15 2.16
C SER A 2 16.01 -39.29 3.19
N SER A 3 16.54 -39.26 4.42
CA SER A 3 16.01 -38.46 5.54
C SER A 3 15.83 -36.98 5.23
N ALA A 4 16.54 -36.43 4.23
CA ALA A 4 16.37 -35.06 3.76
C ALA A 4 15.03 -34.83 3.05
N ALA A 5 14.53 -35.78 2.25
CA ALA A 5 13.23 -35.67 1.60
C ALA A 5 12.07 -35.78 2.61
N ARG A 6 12.27 -36.57 3.68
CA ARG A 6 11.30 -36.73 4.77
C ARG A 6 11.28 -35.50 5.70
N ALA A 7 12.42 -34.83 5.89
CA ALA A 7 12.52 -33.58 6.65
C ALA A 7 11.89 -32.39 5.90
N VAL A 8 11.95 -32.35 4.57
CA VAL A 8 11.26 -31.31 3.78
C VAL A 8 9.74 -31.43 3.89
N ASP A 9 9.20 -32.65 3.94
CA ASP A 9 7.76 -32.93 3.99
C ASP A 9 7.11 -32.48 5.31
N GLU A 10 7.83 -32.58 6.44
CA GLU A 10 7.35 -32.14 7.76
C GLU A 10 7.47 -30.61 8.00
N THR A 11 8.19 -29.88 7.12
CA THR A 11 8.41 -28.43 7.23
C THR A 11 7.44 -27.57 6.42
N LEU A 12 6.68 -28.18 5.50
CA LEU A 12 5.71 -27.48 4.68
C LEU A 12 4.51 -27.02 5.52
N LEU A 13 4.11 -25.75 5.37
CA LEU A 13 2.98 -25.13 6.08
C LEU A 13 1.72 -26.01 6.08
N THR A 14 1.40 -26.62 4.94
CA THR A 14 0.20 -27.44 4.75
C THR A 14 0.25 -28.78 5.47
N ALA A 15 1.43 -29.29 5.81
CA ALA A 15 1.59 -30.54 6.56
C ALA A 15 1.41 -30.36 8.08
N ARG A 16 1.41 -29.11 8.57
CA ARG A 16 1.30 -28.80 10.00
C ARG A 16 -0.02 -29.31 10.59
N PRO A 17 -0.02 -29.84 11.83
CA PRO A 17 -1.24 -30.29 12.51
C PRO A 17 -2.32 -29.20 12.59
N GLU A 18 -1.93 -27.94 12.78
CA GLU A 18 -2.83 -26.79 12.88
C GLU A 18 -3.50 -26.47 11.53
N TRP A 19 -2.74 -26.55 10.43
CA TRP A 19 -3.29 -26.41 9.08
C TRP A 19 -4.26 -27.53 8.76
N GLN A 20 -3.88 -28.78 9.05
CA GLN A 20 -4.73 -29.95 8.88
C GLN A 20 -6.00 -29.88 9.74
N ALA A 21 -5.91 -29.29 10.94
CA ALA A 21 -7.06 -29.04 11.79
C ALA A 21 -8.01 -28.00 11.17
N LEU A 22 -7.49 -26.92 10.59
CA LEU A 22 -8.30 -25.94 9.84
C LEU A 22 -8.96 -26.57 8.60
N GLN A 23 -8.26 -27.46 7.87
CA GLN A 23 -8.85 -28.20 6.74
C GLN A 23 -10.00 -29.12 7.17
N ARG A 24 -9.87 -29.81 8.31
CA ARG A 24 -10.98 -30.60 8.87
C ARG A 24 -12.12 -29.71 9.35
N HIS A 25 -11.80 -28.58 9.99
CA HIS A 25 -12.79 -27.62 10.47
C HIS A 25 -13.59 -26.98 9.33
N LEU A 26 -12.95 -26.74 8.18
CA LEU A 26 -13.61 -26.24 6.97
C LEU A 26 -14.83 -27.08 6.58
N GLN A 27 -14.75 -28.42 6.67
CA GLN A 27 -15.87 -29.31 6.36
C GLN A 27 -17.13 -29.03 7.22
N GLN A 28 -16.93 -28.52 8.45
CA GLN A 28 -18.03 -28.14 9.35
C GLN A 28 -18.56 -26.73 9.06
N ILE A 29 -17.73 -25.86 8.49
CA ILE A 29 -18.08 -24.47 8.16
C ILE A 29 -18.69 -24.36 6.77
N GLU A 30 -18.30 -25.20 5.82
CA GLU A 30 -18.77 -25.18 4.44
C GLU A 30 -20.29 -25.33 4.33
N ILE A 31 -20.86 -26.18 5.18
CA ILE A 31 -22.30 -26.47 5.23
C ILE A 31 -23.11 -25.41 6.00
N ARG A 32 -22.45 -24.50 6.72
CA ARG A 32 -23.13 -23.48 7.55
C ARG A 32 -23.25 -22.16 6.83
N HIS A 33 -24.38 -21.52 7.02
CA HIS A 33 -24.64 -20.17 6.51
C HIS A 33 -24.44 -19.12 7.61
N LEU A 34 -23.95 -17.93 7.25
CA LEU A 34 -23.91 -16.76 8.14
C LEU A 34 -25.24 -16.49 8.89
N ARG A 35 -26.42 -16.64 8.26
CA ARG A 35 -27.72 -16.51 8.96
C ARG A 35 -27.82 -17.45 10.17
N GLU A 36 -27.38 -18.69 10.02
CA GLU A 36 -27.38 -19.69 11.10
C GLU A 36 -26.35 -19.37 12.18
N LEU A 37 -25.17 -18.85 11.78
CA LEU A 37 -24.14 -18.43 12.74
C LEU A 37 -24.63 -17.28 13.63
N PHE A 38 -25.34 -16.30 13.04
CA PHE A 38 -25.93 -15.18 13.79
C PHE A 38 -27.15 -15.60 14.60
N ALA A 39 -28.00 -16.51 14.10
CA ALA A 39 -29.14 -17.02 14.86
C ALA A 39 -28.72 -17.83 16.09
N ALA A 40 -27.63 -18.60 15.98
CA ALA A 40 -27.10 -19.40 17.08
C ALA A 40 -26.38 -18.57 18.16
N ASP A 41 -25.89 -17.37 17.83
CA ASP A 41 -25.25 -16.45 18.76
C ASP A 41 -25.80 -15.02 18.55
N PRO A 42 -26.86 -14.63 19.27
CA PRO A 42 -27.43 -13.29 19.19
C PRO A 42 -26.46 -12.16 19.54
N GLN A 43 -25.36 -12.46 20.25
CA GLN A 43 -24.31 -11.49 20.60
C GLN A 43 -23.12 -11.52 19.64
N ARG A 44 -23.19 -12.30 18.56
CA ARG A 44 -22.08 -12.49 17.61
C ARG A 44 -21.51 -11.17 17.09
N GLY A 45 -22.38 -10.23 16.70
CA GLY A 45 -21.97 -8.91 16.19
C GLY A 45 -21.18 -8.07 17.21
N GLN A 46 -21.37 -8.33 18.50
CA GLN A 46 -20.61 -7.68 19.59
C GLN A 46 -19.34 -8.46 19.91
N ARG A 47 -19.43 -9.80 19.95
CA ARG A 47 -18.32 -10.69 20.32
C ARG A 47 -17.20 -10.75 19.28
N PHE A 48 -17.56 -10.77 17.99
CA PHE A 48 -16.63 -10.84 16.87
C PHE A 48 -16.29 -9.41 16.39
N SER A 49 -15.86 -8.59 17.35
CA SER A 49 -15.38 -7.24 17.13
C SER A 49 -14.24 -6.90 18.08
N VAL A 50 -13.34 -6.03 17.62
CA VAL A 50 -12.23 -5.50 18.42
C VAL A 50 -12.03 -4.02 18.12
N GLU A 51 -11.53 -3.28 19.10
CA GLU A 51 -11.17 -1.87 18.96
C GLU A 51 -9.69 -1.67 19.23
N GLY A 52 -9.06 -0.78 18.47
CA GLY A 52 -7.66 -0.41 18.65
C GLY A 52 -7.26 0.73 17.74
N ALA A 53 -6.37 1.60 18.21
CA ALA A 53 -5.83 2.76 17.47
C ALA A 53 -6.92 3.60 16.75
N GLY A 54 -8.08 3.79 17.40
CA GLY A 54 -9.17 4.62 16.87
C GLY A 54 -10.11 3.95 15.86
N PHE A 55 -9.98 2.63 15.65
CA PHE A 55 -10.86 1.86 14.76
C PHE A 55 -11.65 0.79 15.52
N TYR A 56 -12.93 0.67 15.18
CA TYR A 56 -13.77 -0.48 15.45
C TYR A 56 -13.70 -1.45 14.26
N PHE A 57 -13.29 -2.68 14.52
CA PHE A 57 -13.17 -3.74 13.52
C PHE A 57 -14.20 -4.83 13.81
N ASP A 58 -15.28 -4.84 13.04
CA ASP A 58 -16.28 -5.91 13.03
C ASP A 58 -15.91 -6.94 11.96
N TYR A 59 -15.63 -8.16 12.41
CA TYR A 59 -15.32 -9.31 11.57
C TYR A 59 -16.36 -10.43 11.73
N SER A 60 -17.51 -10.12 12.32
CA SER A 60 -18.61 -11.05 12.61
C SER A 60 -19.28 -11.64 11.37
N LYS A 61 -19.27 -10.89 10.27
CA LYS A 61 -19.80 -11.31 8.95
C LYS A 61 -18.82 -12.16 8.15
N ASN A 62 -17.82 -12.76 8.79
CA ASN A 62 -17.00 -13.83 8.22
C ASN A 62 -17.55 -15.22 8.59
N ARG A 63 -17.30 -16.22 7.74
CA ARG A 63 -17.67 -17.62 7.97
C ARG A 63 -16.71 -18.27 8.96
N ILE A 64 -16.81 -17.87 10.23
CA ILE A 64 -15.91 -18.26 11.33
C ILE A 64 -16.68 -18.56 12.62
N THR A 65 -16.11 -19.36 13.50
CA THR A 65 -16.59 -19.62 14.87
C THR A 65 -15.46 -19.37 15.88
N ASP A 66 -15.75 -19.49 17.18
CA ASP A 66 -14.73 -19.45 18.23
C ASP A 66 -13.64 -20.51 17.98
N GLU A 67 -14.04 -21.70 17.50
CA GLU A 67 -13.11 -22.76 17.11
C GLU A 67 -12.26 -22.36 15.90
N THR A 68 -12.83 -21.69 14.90
CA THR A 68 -12.04 -21.16 13.77
C THR A 68 -10.95 -20.21 14.26
N LEU A 69 -11.30 -19.26 15.13
CA LEU A 69 -10.34 -18.30 15.68
C LEU A 69 -9.25 -18.99 16.52
N ARG A 70 -9.64 -19.94 17.37
CA ARG A 70 -8.69 -20.73 18.18
C ARG A 70 -7.69 -21.47 17.30
N LEU A 71 -8.15 -22.09 16.21
CA LEU A 71 -7.30 -22.82 15.28
C LEU A 71 -6.38 -21.89 14.46
N LEU A 72 -6.87 -20.74 14.02
CA LEU A 72 -6.06 -19.73 13.33
C LEU A 72 -4.96 -19.17 14.23
N LEU A 73 -5.28 -18.88 15.49
CA LEU A 73 -4.29 -18.42 16.48
C LEU A 73 -3.27 -19.51 16.80
N ALA A 74 -3.68 -20.77 16.87
CA ALA A 74 -2.77 -21.91 17.04
C ALA A 74 -1.81 -22.03 15.83
N LEU A 75 -2.32 -21.90 14.60
CA LEU A 75 -1.47 -21.88 13.40
C LEU A 75 -0.46 -20.72 13.47
N ALA A 76 -0.90 -19.52 13.87
CA ALA A 76 -0.04 -18.36 14.01
C ALA A 76 1.10 -18.58 15.01
N GLN A 77 0.78 -19.20 16.15
CA GLN A 77 1.77 -19.60 17.14
C GLN A 77 2.75 -20.63 16.57
N ALA A 78 2.25 -21.66 15.87
CA ALA A 78 3.09 -22.70 15.27
C ALA A 78 4.02 -22.15 14.17
N CYS A 79 3.64 -21.07 13.49
CA CYS A 79 4.47 -20.36 12.51
C CYS A 79 5.47 -19.36 13.13
N GLY A 80 5.46 -19.20 14.46
CA GLY A 80 6.37 -18.29 15.17
C GLY A 80 6.08 -16.82 14.88
N LEU A 81 4.81 -16.44 14.75
CA LEU A 81 4.42 -15.07 14.37
C LEU A 81 4.92 -14.04 15.39
N SER A 82 4.78 -14.29 16.69
CA SER A 82 5.24 -13.38 17.75
C SER A 82 6.74 -13.11 17.66
N GLU A 83 7.56 -14.14 17.41
CA GLU A 83 9.00 -14.03 17.27
C GLU A 83 9.37 -13.18 16.05
N ARG A 84 8.69 -13.40 14.93
CA ARG A 84 8.90 -12.63 13.69
C ARG A 84 8.51 -11.16 13.85
N ILE A 85 7.41 -10.86 14.55
CA ILE A 85 7.02 -9.48 14.88
C ILE A 85 8.13 -8.83 15.70
N ASN A 86 8.57 -9.46 16.78
CA ASN A 86 9.62 -8.90 17.62
C ASN A 86 10.94 -8.71 16.84
N ALA A 87 11.31 -9.64 15.97
CA ALA A 87 12.49 -9.50 15.11
C ALA A 87 12.40 -8.28 14.18
N MET A 88 11.22 -8.02 13.58
CA MET A 88 10.97 -6.81 12.78
C MET A 88 11.20 -5.55 13.61
N PHE A 89 10.55 -5.44 14.77
CA PHE A 89 10.62 -4.25 15.63
C PHE A 89 12.02 -4.03 16.24
N ARG A 90 12.82 -5.10 16.42
CA ARG A 90 14.21 -5.00 16.89
C ARG A 90 15.21 -4.60 15.81
N GLY A 91 14.80 -4.45 14.55
CA GLY A 91 15.72 -4.12 13.46
C GLY A 91 16.58 -5.30 13.00
N GLU A 92 16.16 -6.53 13.27
CA GLU A 92 16.85 -7.72 12.76
C GLU A 92 16.74 -7.79 11.23
N PRO A 93 17.72 -8.41 10.54
CA PRO A 93 17.73 -8.51 9.09
C PRO A 93 16.73 -9.56 8.57
N ILE A 94 15.44 -9.32 8.80
CA ILE A 94 14.35 -10.24 8.47
C ILE A 94 14.04 -10.28 6.97
N ASN A 95 14.49 -9.30 6.18
CA ASN A 95 14.52 -9.41 4.73
C ASN A 95 15.73 -10.28 4.37
N THR A 96 15.51 -11.57 4.30
CA THR A 96 16.55 -12.60 4.23
C THR A 96 17.22 -12.67 2.86
N THR A 97 16.46 -12.43 1.78
CA THR A 97 16.98 -12.52 0.41
C THR A 97 17.88 -11.34 0.07
N GLU A 98 17.62 -10.15 0.64
CA GLU A 98 18.49 -8.98 0.50
C GLU A 98 19.42 -8.75 1.70
N ARG A 99 19.29 -9.54 2.78
CA ARG A 99 20.02 -9.42 4.05
C ARG A 99 19.90 -8.03 4.69
N ARG A 100 18.66 -7.53 4.77
CA ARG A 100 18.34 -6.18 5.29
C ARG A 100 17.33 -6.25 6.43
N ALA A 101 17.36 -5.23 7.29
CA ALA A 101 16.22 -4.97 8.17
C ALA A 101 15.00 -4.52 7.35
N ALA A 102 13.81 -4.67 7.90
CA ALA A 102 12.57 -4.14 7.35
C ALA A 102 11.88 -3.27 8.41
N LEU A 103 12.20 -1.98 8.44
CA LEU A 103 12.08 -1.18 9.66
C LEU A 103 11.28 0.11 9.47
N HIS A 104 10.22 0.08 8.67
CA HIS A 104 9.33 1.21 8.45
C HIS A 104 8.72 1.78 9.75
N VAL A 105 8.57 0.95 10.79
CA VAL A 105 8.17 1.38 12.14
C VAL A 105 9.12 2.42 12.77
N ALA A 106 10.42 2.39 12.46
CA ALA A 106 11.37 3.38 12.95
C ALA A 106 11.10 4.80 12.39
N LEU A 107 10.43 4.91 11.24
CA LEU A 107 10.07 6.20 10.63
C LEU A 107 9.04 6.98 11.46
N ARG A 108 8.27 6.29 12.30
CA ARG A 108 7.23 6.87 13.15
C ARG A 108 7.50 6.73 14.66
N ALA A 109 8.69 6.26 15.02
CA ALA A 109 9.13 6.14 16.40
C ALA A 109 9.29 7.52 17.08
N PRO A 110 8.97 7.68 18.37
CA PRO A 110 9.24 8.90 19.12
C PRO A 110 10.75 9.13 19.25
N ARG A 111 11.17 10.39 19.44
CA ARG A 111 12.60 10.76 19.57
C ARG A 111 13.33 10.05 20.70
N THR A 112 12.59 9.61 21.72
CA THR A 112 13.11 8.96 22.93
C THR A 112 13.34 7.47 22.74
N GLU A 113 12.83 6.88 21.66
CA GLU A 113 13.00 5.46 21.39
C GLU A 113 14.35 5.19 20.74
N ARG A 114 14.84 3.96 20.95
CA ARG A 114 16.13 3.51 20.46
C ARG A 114 15.93 2.21 19.69
N ILE A 115 16.20 2.24 18.39
CA ILE A 115 16.07 1.07 17.52
C ILE A 115 17.38 0.89 16.77
N LEU A 116 17.98 -0.31 16.90
CA LEU A 116 19.31 -0.58 16.40
C LEU A 116 19.25 -1.32 15.07
N VAL A 117 19.98 -0.83 14.07
CA VAL A 117 20.32 -1.57 12.85
C VAL A 117 21.83 -1.63 12.75
N ASN A 118 22.40 -2.84 12.73
CA ASN A 118 23.85 -3.04 12.74
C ASN A 118 24.56 -2.26 13.88
N ALA A 119 23.96 -2.30 15.08
CA ALA A 119 24.40 -1.58 16.29
C ALA A 119 24.34 -0.04 16.23
N ILE A 120 23.77 0.54 15.17
CA ILE A 120 23.57 1.99 15.03
C ILE A 120 22.12 2.33 15.37
N ASP A 121 21.92 3.30 16.25
CA ASP A 121 20.58 3.85 16.53
C ASP A 121 20.10 4.70 15.34
N VAL A 122 19.02 4.28 14.70
CA VAL A 122 18.51 4.91 13.47
C VAL A 122 17.54 6.05 13.76
N VAL A 123 16.95 6.11 14.95
CA VAL A 123 15.90 7.09 15.30
C VAL A 123 16.38 8.54 15.21
N PRO A 124 17.59 8.92 15.68
CA PRO A 124 18.09 10.28 15.52
C PRO A 124 18.21 10.73 14.06
N GLY A 125 18.61 9.80 13.16
CA GLY A 125 18.69 10.05 11.72
C GLY A 125 17.32 10.32 11.10
N VAL A 126 16.31 9.53 11.49
CA VAL A 126 14.90 9.73 11.10
C VAL A 126 14.44 11.15 11.44
N HIS A 127 14.58 11.55 12.70
CA HIS A 127 14.10 12.87 13.14
C HIS A 127 14.88 14.02 12.50
N THR A 128 16.17 13.86 12.25
CA THR A 128 16.97 14.86 11.52
C THR A 128 16.40 15.11 10.12
N VAL A 129 16.02 14.05 9.40
CA VAL A 129 15.40 14.18 8.07
C VAL A 129 14.02 14.82 8.17
N LEU A 130 13.18 14.38 9.14
CA LEU A 130 11.85 14.96 9.36
C LEU A 130 11.92 16.46 9.67
N ASP A 131 12.89 16.91 10.46
CA ASP A 131 13.08 18.32 10.80
C ASP A 131 13.55 19.15 9.60
N ARG A 132 14.40 18.58 8.74
CA ARG A 132 14.77 19.20 7.46
C ARG A 132 13.57 19.31 6.53
N MET A 133 12.76 18.26 6.41
CA MET A 133 11.53 18.27 5.62
C MET A 133 10.59 19.37 6.12
N ALA A 134 10.39 19.47 7.43
CA ALA A 134 9.54 20.48 8.06
C ALA A 134 10.03 21.89 7.76
N SER A 135 11.33 22.14 7.90
CA SER A 135 11.95 23.43 7.57
C SER A 135 11.68 23.84 6.11
N VAL A 136 11.89 22.93 5.16
CA VAL A 136 11.62 23.22 3.74
C VAL A 136 10.12 23.38 3.47
N ALA A 137 9.29 22.51 4.03
CA ALA A 137 7.84 22.61 3.88
C ALA A 137 7.31 23.95 4.39
N ASN A 138 7.76 24.40 5.57
CA ASN A 138 7.35 25.68 6.15
C ASN A 138 7.83 26.86 5.30
N ARG A 139 9.07 26.85 4.80
CA ARG A 139 9.59 27.90 3.90
C ARG A 139 8.79 28.00 2.61
N VAL A 140 8.45 26.88 1.98
CA VAL A 140 7.61 26.87 0.76
C VAL A 140 6.20 27.36 1.07
N ARG A 141 5.56 26.81 2.11
CA ARG A 141 4.19 27.17 2.51
C ARG A 141 4.06 28.62 2.94
N ASN A 142 5.05 29.19 3.61
CA ASN A 142 5.02 30.60 4.01
C ASN A 142 5.48 31.56 2.91
N GLY A 143 5.96 31.05 1.77
CA GLY A 143 6.43 31.85 0.64
C GLY A 143 7.84 32.42 0.79
N GLU A 144 8.60 31.97 1.78
CA GLU A 144 10.01 32.31 1.98
C GLU A 144 10.91 31.59 0.96
N TRP A 145 10.48 30.41 0.50
CA TRP A 145 11.09 29.77 -0.66
C TRP A 145 10.52 30.39 -1.94
N ILE A 146 11.34 31.19 -2.61
CA ILE A 146 11.00 31.87 -3.86
C ILE A 146 11.69 31.19 -5.05
N GLY A 147 10.97 31.15 -6.18
CA GLY A 147 11.51 30.72 -7.46
C GLY A 147 12.55 31.69 -8.01
N GLN A 148 13.10 31.37 -9.18
CA GLN A 148 14.17 32.16 -9.81
C GLN A 148 13.74 33.60 -10.12
N SER A 149 12.47 33.83 -10.47
CA SER A 149 11.92 35.17 -10.70
C SER A 149 11.61 35.96 -9.41
N GLY A 150 11.81 35.35 -8.24
CA GLY A 150 11.45 35.94 -6.95
C GLY A 150 9.98 35.72 -6.54
N LYS A 151 9.19 35.01 -7.33
CA LYS A 151 7.80 34.66 -6.98
C LYS A 151 7.74 33.50 -5.98
N ARG A 152 6.68 33.47 -5.18
CA ARG A 152 6.35 32.33 -4.29
C ARG A 152 6.01 31.09 -5.11
N ILE A 153 6.50 29.94 -4.67
CA ILE A 153 6.09 28.65 -5.22
C ILE A 153 4.58 28.42 -5.01
N ARG A 154 3.87 28.11 -6.09
CA ARG A 154 2.44 27.79 -6.09
C ARG A 154 2.15 26.37 -6.56
N ASN A 155 3.11 25.71 -7.19
CA ASN A 155 2.93 24.38 -7.74
C ASN A 155 4.02 23.47 -7.22
N VAL A 156 3.66 22.24 -6.85
CA VAL A 156 4.60 21.20 -6.47
C VAL A 156 4.31 19.96 -7.31
N VAL A 157 5.32 19.48 -8.04
CA VAL A 157 5.22 18.30 -8.89
C VAL A 157 6.13 17.21 -8.32
N ASN A 158 5.53 16.14 -7.79
CA ASN A 158 6.27 14.94 -7.38
C ASN A 158 6.54 14.06 -8.60
N ILE A 159 7.79 13.68 -8.82
CA ILE A 159 8.20 12.79 -9.90
C ILE A 159 8.74 11.50 -9.27
N GLY A 160 8.02 10.40 -9.44
CA GLY A 160 8.37 9.09 -8.86
C GLY A 160 7.42 8.01 -9.37
N ILE A 161 7.78 6.73 -9.24
CA ILE A 161 6.91 5.61 -9.66
C ILE A 161 6.83 4.55 -8.57
N GLY A 162 5.72 3.81 -8.53
CA GLY A 162 5.48 2.76 -7.53
C GLY A 162 5.45 3.33 -6.12
N GLY A 163 6.36 2.87 -5.25
CA GLY A 163 6.40 3.30 -3.85
C GLY A 163 6.72 4.78 -3.65
N SER A 164 7.41 5.40 -4.62
CA SER A 164 7.71 6.84 -4.64
C SER A 164 6.52 7.72 -5.09
N ASP A 165 5.38 7.11 -5.42
CA ASP A 165 4.22 7.80 -5.99
C ASP A 165 2.89 7.37 -5.37
N LEU A 166 2.57 6.07 -5.38
CA LEU A 166 1.28 5.55 -4.95
C LEU A 166 0.93 5.98 -3.51
N GLY A 167 1.91 5.90 -2.61
CA GLY A 167 1.76 6.38 -1.23
C GLY A 167 1.51 7.89 -1.15
N PRO A 168 2.42 8.74 -1.64
CA PRO A 168 2.22 10.19 -1.71
C PRO A 168 0.90 10.64 -2.35
N VAL A 169 0.52 10.09 -3.51
CA VAL A 169 -0.74 10.38 -4.20
C VAL A 169 -1.93 10.01 -3.32
N MET A 170 -1.91 8.80 -2.74
CA MET A 170 -2.99 8.32 -1.88
C MET A 170 -3.17 9.21 -0.67
N VAL A 171 -2.08 9.55 0.05
CA VAL A 171 -2.18 10.36 1.26
C VAL A 171 -2.60 11.79 0.95
N TYR A 172 -2.11 12.38 -0.14
CA TYR A 172 -2.56 13.71 -0.57
C TYR A 172 -4.06 13.72 -0.88
N GLU A 173 -4.57 12.75 -1.64
CA GLU A 173 -6.00 12.68 -1.95
C GLU A 173 -6.85 12.41 -0.70
N ALA A 174 -6.40 11.50 0.17
CA ALA A 174 -7.07 11.16 1.43
C ALA A 174 -7.15 12.35 2.40
N LEU A 175 -6.08 13.14 2.48
CA LEU A 175 -5.97 14.28 3.41
C LEU A 175 -6.16 15.62 2.71
N ARG A 176 -6.74 15.63 1.51
CA ARG A 176 -6.93 16.84 0.71
C ARG A 176 -7.74 17.90 1.45
N HIS A 177 -8.66 17.51 2.32
CA HIS A 177 -9.39 18.43 3.21
C HIS A 177 -8.45 19.34 4.03
N TYR A 178 -7.30 18.80 4.49
CA TYR A 178 -6.31 19.50 5.32
C TYR A 178 -5.20 20.18 4.51
N SER A 179 -5.23 20.08 3.18
CA SER A 179 -4.17 20.65 2.32
C SER A 179 -4.28 22.17 2.21
N ASP A 180 -3.14 22.85 2.09
CA ASP A 180 -3.10 24.26 1.67
C ASP A 180 -3.54 24.37 0.21
N ARG A 181 -4.73 24.93 0.00
CA ARG A 181 -5.34 25.07 -1.33
C ARG A 181 -4.66 26.12 -2.20
N ALA A 182 -3.74 26.91 -1.65
CA ALA A 182 -2.91 27.84 -2.42
C ALA A 182 -1.74 27.15 -3.14
N ILE A 183 -1.47 25.87 -2.85
CA ILE A 183 -0.42 25.08 -3.51
C ILE A 183 -1.08 23.96 -4.34
N ALA A 184 -0.88 24.01 -5.65
CA ALA A 184 -1.30 22.96 -6.56
C ALA A 184 -0.32 21.79 -6.52
N MET A 185 -0.78 20.64 -6.02
CA MET A 185 0.01 19.40 -6.01
C MET A 185 -0.28 18.59 -7.29
N ARG A 186 0.77 18.11 -7.96
CA ARG A 186 0.73 17.20 -9.12
C ARG A 186 1.68 16.04 -8.89
N PHE A 187 1.39 14.91 -9.53
CA PHE A 187 2.17 13.68 -9.41
C PHE A 187 2.38 13.11 -10.80
N VAL A 188 3.64 12.87 -11.16
CA VAL A 188 4.08 12.35 -12.45
C VAL A 188 4.83 11.06 -12.19
N SER A 189 4.35 9.98 -12.80
CA SER A 189 4.86 8.64 -12.55
C SER A 189 5.18 7.88 -13.84
N ASN A 190 4.29 7.91 -14.82
CA ASN A 190 4.40 7.12 -16.02
C ASN A 190 5.47 7.70 -16.96
N ILE A 191 6.20 6.83 -17.67
CA ILE A 191 7.16 7.26 -18.71
C ILE A 191 6.45 7.71 -19.99
N ASP A 192 5.16 7.41 -20.14
CA ASP A 192 4.32 8.04 -21.17
C ASP A 192 4.39 9.57 -21.00
N GLY A 193 4.90 10.25 -22.02
CA GLY A 193 5.09 11.71 -22.01
C GLY A 193 3.80 12.50 -21.75
N THR A 194 2.63 11.89 -21.99
CA THR A 194 1.32 12.45 -21.64
C THR A 194 1.24 12.83 -20.17
N ASP A 195 1.78 11.99 -19.27
CA ASP A 195 1.67 12.20 -17.82
C ASP A 195 2.38 13.49 -17.39
N PHE A 196 3.62 13.71 -17.88
CA PHE A 196 4.35 14.94 -17.63
C PHE A 196 3.71 16.15 -18.34
N VAL A 197 3.37 16.03 -19.62
CA VAL A 197 2.83 17.14 -20.43
C VAL A 197 1.51 17.66 -19.87
N GLU A 198 0.58 16.78 -19.48
CA GLU A 198 -0.67 17.20 -18.85
C GLU A 198 -0.44 17.79 -17.45
N ALA A 199 0.49 17.24 -16.68
CA ALA A 199 0.78 17.73 -15.35
C ALA A 199 1.30 19.18 -15.33
N VAL A 200 2.02 19.62 -16.38
CA VAL A 200 2.60 20.97 -16.46
C VAL A 200 1.85 21.94 -17.38
N ARG A 201 0.80 21.49 -18.08
CA ARG A 201 0.12 22.25 -19.14
C ARG A 201 -0.37 23.63 -18.72
N ASP A 202 -0.81 23.76 -17.46
CA ASP A 202 -1.36 24.97 -16.86
C ASP A 202 -0.44 25.59 -15.79
N LEU A 203 0.81 25.15 -15.69
CA LEU A 203 1.75 25.61 -14.66
C LEU A 203 2.74 26.65 -15.21
N SER A 204 3.17 27.58 -14.36
CA SER A 204 4.29 28.48 -14.65
C SER A 204 5.59 27.92 -14.07
N ALA A 205 6.66 27.89 -14.86
CA ALA A 205 7.96 27.36 -14.43
C ALA A 205 8.56 28.15 -13.25
N ASP A 206 8.35 29.46 -13.21
CA ASP A 206 8.90 30.34 -12.17
C ASP A 206 8.18 30.25 -10.81
N GLU A 207 7.07 29.50 -10.75
CA GLU A 207 6.27 29.24 -9.54
C GLU A 207 6.19 27.74 -9.20
N THR A 208 6.96 26.87 -9.87
CA THR A 208 6.86 25.41 -9.76
C THR A 208 8.08 24.78 -9.10
N LEU A 209 7.87 23.97 -8.07
CA LEU A 209 8.90 23.14 -7.41
C LEU A 209 8.73 21.68 -7.82
N PHE A 210 9.80 21.05 -8.27
CA PHE A 210 9.86 19.62 -8.58
C PHE A 210 10.52 18.84 -7.45
N ILE A 211 9.92 17.71 -7.08
CA ILE A 211 10.49 16.74 -6.13
C ILE A 211 10.81 15.47 -6.92
N VAL A 212 12.09 15.16 -7.07
CA VAL A 212 12.52 13.93 -7.75
C VAL A 212 12.71 12.82 -6.72
N CYS A 213 11.80 11.84 -6.71
CA CYS A 213 11.72 10.78 -5.70
C CYS A 213 12.13 9.42 -6.28
N SER A 214 13.39 9.02 -6.06
CA SER A 214 13.91 7.72 -6.49
C SER A 214 15.00 7.24 -5.53
N LYS A 215 14.81 6.04 -4.95
CA LYS A 215 15.76 5.42 -4.02
C LYS A 215 17.16 5.36 -4.61
N THR A 216 17.29 4.74 -5.78
CA THR A 216 18.58 4.56 -6.46
C THR A 216 19.00 5.78 -7.27
N PHE A 217 18.06 6.68 -7.56
CA PHE A 217 18.20 7.77 -8.52
C PHE A 217 18.57 7.29 -9.94
N THR A 218 18.20 6.05 -10.29
CA THR A 218 18.50 5.44 -11.59
C THR A 218 17.28 4.86 -12.29
N THR A 219 16.09 4.91 -11.66
CA THR A 219 14.83 4.43 -12.23
C THR A 219 14.56 5.14 -13.57
N GLN A 220 14.40 4.37 -14.64
CA GLN A 220 14.37 4.88 -16.00
C GLN A 220 13.23 5.88 -16.21
N GLU A 221 12.03 5.53 -15.74
CA GLU A 221 10.82 6.35 -15.84
C GLU A 221 11.01 7.67 -15.09
N THR A 222 11.41 7.59 -13.81
CA THR A 222 11.63 8.77 -12.97
C THR A 222 12.70 9.71 -13.51
N LEU A 223 13.86 9.19 -13.95
CA LEU A 223 14.92 10.03 -14.50
C LEU A 223 14.56 10.63 -15.85
N THR A 224 13.81 9.90 -16.68
CA THR A 224 13.34 10.44 -17.98
C THR A 224 12.42 11.63 -17.74
N ASN A 225 11.45 11.49 -16.83
CA ASN A 225 10.56 12.59 -16.44
C ASN A 225 11.29 13.73 -15.74
N ALA A 226 12.26 13.44 -14.87
CA ALA A 226 13.05 14.48 -14.21
C ALA A 226 13.87 15.29 -15.23
N ARG A 227 14.46 14.64 -16.24
CA ARG A 227 15.16 15.33 -17.34
C ARG A 227 14.21 16.17 -18.19
N ALA A 228 13.00 15.67 -18.47
CA ALA A 228 11.95 16.44 -19.16
C ALA A 228 11.54 17.67 -18.35
N ALA A 229 11.32 17.53 -17.04
CA ALA A 229 11.04 18.63 -16.12
C ALA A 229 12.16 19.66 -16.07
N ARG A 230 13.41 19.19 -16.01
CA ARG A 230 14.61 20.03 -16.05
C ARG A 230 14.68 20.84 -17.34
N ALA A 231 14.47 20.19 -18.49
CA ALA A 231 14.44 20.87 -19.79
C ALA A 231 13.32 21.90 -19.86
N TRP A 232 12.10 21.53 -19.50
CA TRP A 232 10.93 22.42 -19.45
C TRP A 232 11.18 23.66 -18.58
N CYS A 233 11.80 23.49 -17.41
CA CYS A 233 12.13 24.58 -16.50
C CYS A 233 13.21 25.51 -17.09
N ILE A 234 14.27 24.96 -17.67
CA ILE A 234 15.35 25.73 -18.29
C ILE A 234 14.87 26.48 -19.53
N ASP A 235 14.08 25.84 -20.39
CA ASP A 235 13.56 26.43 -21.62
C ASP A 235 12.67 27.64 -21.31
N ALA A 236 11.93 27.60 -20.20
CA ALA A 236 11.08 28.69 -19.75
C ALA A 236 11.84 29.82 -19.01
N LEU A 237 12.88 29.49 -18.24
CA LEU A 237 13.56 30.46 -17.35
C LEU A 237 14.90 30.99 -17.89
N GLY A 238 15.51 30.30 -18.85
CA GLY A 238 16.75 30.72 -19.51
C GLY A 238 18.02 30.65 -18.66
N ASP A 239 17.98 30.09 -17.44
CA ASP A 239 19.10 30.09 -16.49
C ASP A 239 19.27 28.71 -15.81
N GLN A 240 20.48 28.15 -15.87
CA GLN A 240 20.83 26.90 -15.20
C GLN A 240 20.75 27.01 -13.66
N GLY A 241 20.93 28.22 -13.11
CA GLY A 241 20.77 28.49 -11.67
C GLY A 241 19.36 28.23 -11.15
N ALA A 242 18.36 28.13 -12.03
CA ALA A 242 17.00 27.77 -11.65
C ALA A 242 16.89 26.39 -10.99
N ILE A 243 17.77 25.43 -11.34
CA ILE A 243 17.67 24.06 -10.84
C ILE A 243 17.81 24.01 -9.31
N ALA A 244 18.71 24.80 -8.73
CA ALA A 244 18.92 24.84 -7.29
C ALA A 244 17.69 25.36 -6.50
N LYS A 245 16.80 26.12 -7.14
CA LYS A 245 15.59 26.69 -6.51
C LYS A 245 14.30 25.93 -6.86
N HIS A 246 14.28 25.23 -7.99
CA HIS A 246 13.10 24.58 -8.53
C HIS A 246 13.13 23.06 -8.43
N PHE A 247 14.20 22.46 -7.90
CA PHE A 247 14.32 21.02 -7.73
C PHE A 247 14.85 20.64 -6.34
N VAL A 248 14.21 19.64 -5.74
CA VAL A 248 14.70 18.90 -4.58
C VAL A 248 14.72 17.40 -4.89
N ALA A 249 15.54 16.64 -4.17
CA ALA A 249 15.67 15.20 -4.37
C ALA A 249 15.31 14.41 -3.11
N VAL A 250 14.60 13.31 -3.27
CA VAL A 250 14.39 12.29 -2.24
C VAL A 250 15.08 11.02 -2.72
N SER A 251 16.23 10.69 -2.13
CA SER A 251 17.09 9.61 -2.62
C SER A 251 18.08 9.14 -1.56
N THR A 252 18.77 8.03 -1.83
CA THR A 252 19.93 7.57 -1.05
C THR A 252 21.25 7.79 -1.80
N ASN A 253 21.22 8.33 -3.04
CA ASN A 253 22.36 8.43 -3.93
C ASN A 253 22.78 9.89 -4.18
N ALA A 254 23.64 10.44 -3.31
CA ALA A 254 24.07 11.83 -3.39
C ALA A 254 24.89 12.15 -4.66
N GLU A 255 25.65 11.19 -5.18
CA GLU A 255 26.47 11.37 -6.38
C GLU A 255 25.60 11.62 -7.62
N GLU A 256 24.58 10.78 -7.85
CA GLU A 256 23.68 10.95 -9.00
C GLU A 256 22.76 12.17 -8.86
N VAL A 257 22.38 12.55 -7.63
CA VAL A 257 21.66 13.81 -7.36
C VAL A 257 22.50 15.04 -7.73
N ALA A 258 23.76 15.08 -7.28
CA ALA A 258 24.68 16.15 -7.62
C ALA A 258 24.96 16.21 -9.14
N ARG A 259 25.13 15.03 -9.78
CA ARG A 259 25.33 14.92 -11.22
C ARG A 259 24.14 15.43 -12.03
N PHE A 260 22.92 15.27 -11.53
CA PHE A 260 21.71 15.83 -12.14
C PHE A 260 21.67 17.37 -12.02
N GLY A 261 22.39 17.94 -11.04
CA GLY A 261 22.51 19.38 -10.80
C GLY A 261 21.63 19.89 -9.65
N ILE A 262 21.07 18.99 -8.83
CA ILE A 262 20.38 19.36 -7.59
C ILE A 262 21.41 19.56 -6.49
N ASP A 263 21.27 20.64 -5.72
CA ASP A 263 22.07 20.88 -4.54
C ASP A 263 21.85 19.74 -3.52
N THR A 264 22.92 19.14 -3.00
CA THR A 264 22.81 18.06 -2.01
C THR A 264 22.25 18.54 -0.68
N ASP A 265 22.28 19.85 -0.39
CA ASP A 265 21.55 20.44 0.74
C ASP A 265 20.01 20.37 0.55
N ASN A 266 19.56 20.23 -0.70
CA ASN A 266 18.17 19.98 -1.09
C ASN A 266 17.87 18.49 -1.32
N MET A 267 18.78 17.61 -0.88
CA MET A 267 18.56 16.16 -0.86
C MET A 267 18.08 15.70 0.51
N PHE A 268 17.01 14.91 0.50
CA PHE A 268 16.43 14.27 1.66
C PHE A 268 16.71 12.76 1.60
N GLY A 269 17.61 12.34 2.48
CA GLY A 269 18.04 10.94 2.60
C GLY A 269 16.98 10.04 3.21
N PHE A 270 17.06 8.75 2.89
CA PHE A 270 16.39 7.67 3.63
C PHE A 270 17.24 6.40 3.57
N TRP A 271 16.77 5.29 4.14
CA TRP A 271 17.58 4.11 4.38
C TRP A 271 17.18 2.89 3.53
N ASP A 272 18.10 1.95 3.39
CA ASP A 272 17.91 0.72 2.64
C ASP A 272 16.81 -0.20 3.23
N TRP A 273 16.66 -0.19 4.55
CA TRP A 273 15.60 -0.88 5.31
C TRP A 273 14.20 -0.29 5.14
N VAL A 274 14.07 0.83 4.42
CA VAL A 274 12.79 1.37 3.98
C VAL A 274 12.43 0.75 2.63
N GLY A 275 11.46 -0.16 2.65
CA GLY A 275 10.84 -0.72 1.45
C GLY A 275 9.99 0.35 0.73
N GLY A 276 9.99 0.36 -0.61
CA GLY A 276 9.31 1.41 -1.38
C GLY A 276 7.82 1.53 -1.05
N ARG A 277 7.11 0.39 -0.96
CA ARG A 277 5.67 0.33 -0.61
C ARG A 277 5.36 0.62 0.87
N TYR A 278 6.38 0.82 1.71
CA TYR A 278 6.31 1.16 3.14
C TYR A 278 6.96 2.53 3.44
N SER A 279 7.18 3.37 2.41
CA SER A 279 8.07 4.54 2.52
C SER A 279 7.40 5.86 2.88
N ILE A 280 6.06 5.91 2.97
CA ILE A 280 5.28 7.16 3.18
C ILE A 280 5.77 7.97 4.39
N GLY A 281 6.13 7.30 5.49
CA GLY A 281 6.62 7.97 6.70
C GLY A 281 8.05 8.53 6.61
N SER A 282 8.75 8.31 5.50
CA SER A 282 10.12 8.79 5.27
C SER A 282 10.16 10.11 4.50
N ALA A 283 11.33 10.48 3.97
CA ALA A 283 11.51 11.58 3.02
C ALA A 283 10.59 11.49 1.78
N VAL A 284 10.13 10.29 1.40
CA VAL A 284 9.14 10.11 0.31
C VAL A 284 7.84 10.87 0.61
N GLY A 285 7.52 11.09 1.89
CA GLY A 285 6.38 11.89 2.33
C GLY A 285 6.56 13.41 2.21
N LEU A 286 7.66 13.93 1.64
CA LEU A 286 7.90 15.37 1.55
C LEU A 286 6.79 16.12 0.80
N SER A 287 6.31 15.58 -0.31
CA SER A 287 5.17 16.14 -1.06
C SER A 287 3.90 16.20 -0.21
N THR A 288 3.68 15.19 0.64
CA THR A 288 2.57 15.19 1.61
C THR A 288 2.77 16.30 2.65
N MET A 289 3.94 16.40 3.28
CA MET A 289 4.21 17.44 4.29
C MET A 289 4.08 18.86 3.70
N LEU A 290 4.48 19.07 2.45
CA LEU A 290 4.24 20.32 1.73
C LEU A 290 2.75 20.63 1.58
N ALA A 291 1.94 19.62 1.25
CA ALA A 291 0.50 19.78 1.08
C ALA A 291 -0.23 20.08 2.39
N ILE A 292 -0.02 19.28 3.44
CA ILE A 292 -0.81 19.31 4.69
C ILE A 292 -0.12 20.01 5.87
N GLY A 293 1.16 20.36 5.74
CA GLY A 293 1.96 20.98 6.80
C GLY A 293 2.58 19.97 7.78
N GLU A 294 3.55 20.45 8.57
CA GLU A 294 4.30 19.63 9.53
C GLU A 294 3.40 18.99 10.60
N GLU A 295 2.50 19.77 11.20
CA GLU A 295 1.63 19.29 12.29
C GLU A 295 0.78 18.09 11.86
N ASN A 296 0.11 18.21 10.71
CA ASN A 296 -0.70 17.13 10.16
C ASN A 296 0.17 15.93 9.73
N PHE A 297 1.37 16.15 9.18
CA PHE A 297 2.29 15.05 8.86
C PHE A 297 2.76 14.32 10.12
N ARG A 298 3.06 15.04 11.21
CA ARG A 298 3.41 14.42 12.49
C ARG A 298 2.21 13.69 13.12
N ALA A 299 0.99 14.20 12.95
CA ALA A 299 -0.23 13.50 13.36
C ALA A 299 -0.44 12.20 12.58
N LEU A 300 -0.13 12.19 11.27
CA LEU A 300 -0.08 10.99 10.44
C LEU A 300 0.92 9.95 10.98
N LEU A 301 2.16 10.37 11.28
CA LEU A 301 3.16 9.51 11.94
C LEU A 301 2.68 8.99 13.30
N ALA A 302 2.02 9.82 14.11
CA ALA A 302 1.46 9.38 15.38
C ALA A 302 0.35 8.32 15.20
N GLY A 303 -0.46 8.42 14.13
CA GLY A 303 -1.46 7.42 13.78
C GLY A 303 -0.86 6.08 13.42
N PHE A 304 0.16 6.10 12.55
CA PHE A 304 0.93 4.91 12.24
C PHE A 304 1.49 4.24 13.51
N ARG A 305 2.10 5.03 14.40
CA ARG A 305 2.64 4.53 15.67
C ARG A 305 1.57 3.95 16.59
N ALA A 306 0.39 4.57 16.68
CA ALA A 306 -0.68 4.04 17.52
C ALA A 306 -1.07 2.60 17.12
N MET A 307 -1.06 2.29 15.82
CA MET A 307 -1.30 0.94 15.33
C MET A 307 -0.07 0.03 15.47
N ASP A 308 1.16 0.55 15.42
CA ASP A 308 2.38 -0.21 15.77
C ASP A 308 2.34 -0.70 17.21
N GLU A 309 2.06 0.21 18.14
CA GLU A 309 1.97 -0.08 19.56
C GLU A 309 0.85 -1.10 19.83
N HIS A 310 -0.31 -0.93 19.17
CA HIS A 310 -1.38 -1.93 19.22
C HIS A 310 -0.92 -3.29 18.67
N PHE A 311 -0.26 -3.32 17.53
CA PHE A 311 0.22 -4.55 16.91
C PHE A 311 1.25 -5.28 17.77
N LEU A 312 2.15 -4.55 18.43
CA LEU A 312 3.20 -5.11 19.26
C LEU A 312 2.70 -5.59 20.63
N HIS A 313 1.72 -4.90 21.23
CA HIS A 313 1.35 -5.11 22.64
C HIS A 313 -0.03 -5.72 22.87
N ALA A 314 -0.98 -5.60 21.93
CA ALA A 314 -2.31 -6.14 22.13
C ALA A 314 -2.30 -7.69 22.13
N PRO A 315 -3.07 -8.35 23.02
CA PRO A 315 -3.19 -9.81 23.01
C PRO A 315 -3.62 -10.32 21.62
N PRO A 316 -3.06 -11.43 21.09
CA PRO A 316 -3.35 -11.92 19.74
C PRO A 316 -4.84 -12.00 19.37
N ALA A 317 -5.69 -12.48 20.29
CA ALA A 317 -7.14 -12.60 20.08
C ALA A 317 -7.90 -11.25 20.10
N ARG A 318 -7.22 -10.15 20.42
CA ARG A 318 -7.75 -8.77 20.46
C ARG A 318 -6.94 -7.82 19.57
N ASN A 319 -6.01 -8.36 18.78
CA ASN A 319 -5.06 -7.60 17.98
C ASN A 319 -5.58 -7.46 16.55
N LEU A 320 -5.77 -6.22 16.10
CA LEU A 320 -6.49 -5.90 14.86
C LEU A 320 -5.75 -6.47 13.64
N PRO A 321 -4.46 -6.17 13.42
CA PRO A 321 -3.70 -6.76 12.32
C PRO A 321 -3.60 -8.29 12.37
N TRP A 322 -3.51 -8.90 13.55
CA TRP A 322 -3.49 -10.37 13.67
C TRP A 322 -4.79 -10.98 13.15
N LEU A 323 -5.93 -10.51 13.66
CA LEU A 323 -7.23 -11.03 13.27
C LEU A 323 -7.49 -10.76 11.79
N HIS A 324 -7.22 -9.55 11.31
CA HIS A 324 -7.39 -9.19 9.91
C HIS A 324 -6.54 -10.08 8.98
N GLY A 325 -5.24 -10.26 9.28
CA GLY A 325 -4.34 -11.09 8.49
C GLY A 325 -4.71 -12.58 8.52
N LEU A 326 -5.09 -13.13 9.68
CA LEU A 326 -5.48 -14.53 9.81
C LEU A 326 -6.83 -14.84 9.15
N ILE A 327 -7.77 -13.92 9.19
CA ILE A 327 -9.05 -14.04 8.47
C ILE A 327 -8.81 -13.97 6.96
N ALA A 328 -7.86 -13.15 6.49
CA ALA A 328 -7.47 -13.15 5.08
C ALA A 328 -6.88 -14.51 4.65
N VAL A 329 -6.02 -15.13 5.47
CA VAL A 329 -5.52 -16.51 5.24
C VAL A 329 -6.67 -17.51 5.22
N TRP A 330 -7.62 -17.42 6.16
CA TRP A 330 -8.82 -18.28 6.18
C TRP A 330 -9.62 -18.17 4.88
N ASN A 331 -9.96 -16.95 4.47
CA ASN A 331 -10.76 -16.69 3.29
C ASN A 331 -10.03 -17.17 2.01
N ASN A 332 -8.73 -16.90 1.89
CA ASN A 332 -7.96 -17.27 0.71
C ASN A 332 -7.67 -18.78 0.62
N ASN A 333 -7.07 -19.36 1.67
CA ASN A 333 -6.53 -20.71 1.60
C ASN A 333 -7.54 -21.82 1.90
N PHE A 334 -8.63 -21.51 2.60
CA PHE A 334 -9.63 -22.50 3.00
C PHE A 334 -10.97 -22.26 2.30
N LEU A 335 -11.46 -21.02 2.24
CA LEU A 335 -12.72 -20.72 1.54
C LEU A 335 -12.55 -20.48 0.02
N GLY A 336 -11.32 -20.39 -0.47
CA GLY A 336 -11.02 -20.21 -1.90
C GLY A 336 -11.31 -18.80 -2.45
N ALA A 337 -11.37 -17.78 -1.59
CA ALA A 337 -11.52 -16.39 -2.01
C ALA A 337 -10.19 -15.81 -2.52
N SER A 338 -9.89 -16.05 -3.79
CA SER A 338 -8.65 -15.62 -4.46
C SER A 338 -8.53 -14.11 -4.70
N THR A 339 -9.54 -13.33 -4.29
CA THR A 339 -9.54 -11.86 -4.41
C THR A 339 -10.16 -11.22 -3.18
N VAL A 340 -9.70 -10.01 -2.85
CA VAL A 340 -10.26 -9.16 -1.80
C VAL A 340 -10.63 -7.79 -2.39
N ALA A 341 -11.85 -7.35 -2.13
CA ALA A 341 -12.35 -6.04 -2.51
C ALA A 341 -12.21 -5.06 -1.33
N VAL A 342 -11.47 -3.97 -1.49
CA VAL A 342 -11.37 -2.88 -0.51
C VAL A 342 -12.29 -1.74 -0.93
N LEU A 343 -13.28 -1.45 -0.11
CA LEU A 343 -14.46 -0.67 -0.46
C LEU A 343 -14.62 0.50 0.52
N PRO A 344 -13.85 1.59 0.37
CA PRO A 344 -13.97 2.75 1.25
C PRO A 344 -15.22 3.56 0.94
N TYR A 345 -16.08 3.78 1.92
CA TYR A 345 -17.23 4.69 1.87
C TYR A 345 -16.77 6.09 2.30
N GLU A 346 -15.73 6.57 1.60
CA GLU A 346 -15.10 7.88 1.76
C GLU A 346 -14.42 8.24 0.43
N GLN A 347 -14.89 9.28 -0.23
CA GLN A 347 -14.44 9.64 -1.58
C GLN A 347 -12.97 10.10 -1.61
N TYR A 348 -12.46 10.68 -0.52
CA TYR A 348 -11.04 11.02 -0.42
C TYR A 348 -10.13 9.78 -0.46
N LEU A 349 -10.63 8.59 -0.09
CA LEU A 349 -9.90 7.32 -0.16
C LEU A 349 -9.93 6.65 -1.56
N LYS A 350 -10.30 7.36 -2.63
CA LYS A 350 -10.34 6.82 -4.01
C LYS A 350 -9.03 6.17 -4.51
N ARG A 351 -7.89 6.52 -3.94
CA ARG A 351 -6.57 5.93 -4.29
C ARG A 351 -6.10 4.88 -3.29
N PHE A 352 -6.85 4.63 -2.23
CA PHE A 352 -6.49 3.66 -1.19
C PHE A 352 -6.42 2.22 -1.73
N PRO A 353 -7.40 1.73 -2.54
CA PRO A 353 -7.28 0.39 -3.14
C PRO A 353 -6.03 0.23 -4.03
N ALA A 354 -5.69 1.24 -4.83
CA ALA A 354 -4.50 1.22 -5.69
C ALA A 354 -3.18 1.23 -4.89
N TYR A 355 -3.14 1.94 -3.76
CA TYR A 355 -2.02 1.86 -2.83
C TYR A 355 -1.89 0.46 -2.22
N LEU A 356 -3.00 -0.12 -1.76
CA LEU A 356 -3.02 -1.46 -1.17
C LEU A 356 -2.69 -2.58 -2.16
N GLN A 357 -2.99 -2.40 -3.45
CA GLN A 357 -2.54 -3.29 -4.52
C GLN A 357 -1.04 -3.49 -4.49
N GLN A 358 -0.27 -2.39 -4.46
CA GLN A 358 1.18 -2.50 -4.35
C GLN A 358 1.58 -3.08 -2.99
N LEU A 359 1.03 -2.56 -1.89
CA LEU A 359 1.40 -2.99 -0.54
C LEU A 359 1.25 -4.52 -0.38
N ALA A 360 0.11 -5.09 -0.76
CA ALA A 360 -0.18 -6.50 -0.54
C ALA A 360 0.37 -7.40 -1.65
N MET A 361 0.14 -7.06 -2.92
CA MET A 361 0.46 -7.97 -4.04
C MET A 361 1.97 -8.00 -4.32
N GLU A 362 2.67 -6.86 -4.21
CA GLU A 362 4.13 -6.85 -4.38
C GLU A 362 4.85 -7.47 -3.17
N SER A 363 4.27 -7.35 -1.96
CA SER A 363 4.82 -8.02 -0.76
C SER A 363 4.62 -9.54 -0.81
N ASN A 364 3.38 -9.98 -0.96
CA ASN A 364 3.00 -11.37 -0.70
C ASN A 364 2.68 -12.18 -1.96
N GLY A 365 2.75 -11.59 -3.16
CA GLY A 365 2.63 -12.29 -4.44
C GLY A 365 3.87 -13.13 -4.76
N LYS A 366 4.16 -14.11 -3.90
CA LYS A 366 5.39 -14.89 -3.90
C LYS A 366 5.09 -16.37 -4.11
N ARG A 367 6.08 -17.10 -4.63
CA ARG A 367 6.00 -18.54 -4.91
C ARG A 367 7.08 -19.38 -4.24
N VAL A 368 7.98 -18.74 -3.49
CA VAL A 368 9.11 -19.38 -2.81
C VAL A 368 9.10 -18.92 -1.36
N THR A 369 9.25 -19.86 -0.45
CA THR A 369 9.40 -19.63 0.99
C THR A 369 10.75 -18.99 1.32
N VAL A 370 10.90 -18.44 2.52
CA VAL A 370 12.19 -17.93 3.03
C VAL A 370 13.30 -19.00 3.04
N ASP A 371 12.92 -20.27 3.13
CA ASP A 371 13.83 -21.42 3.11
C ASP A 371 14.23 -21.86 1.69
N GLY A 372 13.77 -21.15 0.66
CA GLY A 372 14.10 -21.44 -0.74
C GLY A 372 13.28 -22.56 -1.39
N VAL A 373 12.21 -23.01 -0.73
CA VAL A 373 11.32 -24.07 -1.25
C VAL A 373 10.10 -23.45 -1.93
N ALA A 374 9.72 -23.97 -3.11
CA ALA A 374 8.51 -23.54 -3.80
C ALA A 374 7.24 -23.87 -2.98
N VAL A 375 6.29 -22.95 -2.91
CA VAL A 375 5.04 -23.15 -2.18
C VAL A 375 4.10 -24.11 -2.94
N ALA A 376 3.29 -24.86 -2.20
CA ALA A 376 2.24 -25.76 -2.72
C ALA A 376 0.83 -25.27 -2.32
N TYR A 377 0.70 -23.99 -2.01
CA TYR A 377 -0.50 -23.33 -1.53
C TYR A 377 -0.56 -21.90 -2.08
N GLU A 378 -1.76 -21.33 -2.13
CA GLU A 378 -1.97 -19.94 -2.56
C GLU A 378 -1.34 -18.95 -1.57
N THR A 379 -0.77 -17.85 -2.09
CA THR A 379 -0.25 -16.73 -1.30
C THR A 379 -1.19 -15.52 -1.42
N ALA A 380 -0.71 -14.31 -1.77
CA ALA A 380 -1.55 -13.11 -1.79
C ALA A 380 -2.78 -13.26 -2.71
N PRO A 381 -3.99 -12.87 -2.25
CA PRO A 381 -5.11 -12.68 -3.13
C PRO A 381 -4.92 -11.43 -4.00
N ILE A 382 -5.69 -11.32 -5.08
CA ILE A 382 -5.74 -10.10 -5.89
C ILE A 382 -6.51 -9.03 -5.10
N VAL A 383 -5.88 -7.89 -4.85
CA VAL A 383 -6.50 -6.72 -4.20
C VAL A 383 -7.09 -5.80 -5.26
N TRP A 384 -8.33 -5.36 -5.06
CA TRP A 384 -8.99 -4.42 -5.97
C TRP A 384 -10.10 -3.66 -5.24
N GLY A 385 -10.70 -2.66 -5.89
CA GLY A 385 -11.85 -1.95 -5.33
C GLY A 385 -11.95 -0.49 -5.77
N GLU A 386 -13.07 0.13 -5.43
CA GLU A 386 -13.41 1.52 -5.69
C GLU A 386 -14.24 2.05 -4.51
N PRO A 387 -14.30 3.38 -4.30
CA PRO A 387 -15.14 3.95 -3.27
C PRO A 387 -16.62 3.54 -3.39
N GLY A 388 -17.26 3.36 -2.23
CA GLY A 388 -18.70 3.37 -2.12
C GLY A 388 -19.24 4.81 -2.26
N THR A 389 -20.39 5.02 -2.88
CA THR A 389 -21.31 4.02 -3.45
C THR A 389 -21.02 3.67 -4.92
N ASN A 390 -20.01 4.28 -5.55
CA ASN A 390 -19.71 4.10 -6.97
C ASN A 390 -19.54 2.62 -7.37
N GLY A 391 -18.84 1.83 -6.54
CA GLY A 391 -18.68 0.40 -6.77
C GLY A 391 -20.02 -0.38 -6.86
N GLN A 392 -21.05 0.09 -6.14
CA GLN A 392 -22.39 -0.53 -6.18
C GLN A 392 -22.99 -0.49 -7.58
N HIS A 393 -22.69 0.56 -8.34
CA HIS A 393 -23.17 0.80 -9.70
C HIS A 393 -22.17 0.36 -10.78
N SER A 394 -21.17 -0.47 -10.41
CA SER A 394 -20.15 -0.97 -11.33
C SER A 394 -20.04 -2.49 -11.25
N PHE A 395 -19.61 -3.03 -10.11
CA PHE A 395 -19.21 -4.44 -10.00
C PHE A 395 -19.88 -5.19 -8.85
N TYR A 396 -20.71 -4.53 -8.01
CA TYR A 396 -21.39 -5.22 -6.92
C TYR A 396 -22.39 -6.27 -7.40
N GLN A 397 -22.88 -6.18 -8.65
CA GLN A 397 -23.62 -7.27 -9.29
C GLN A 397 -22.83 -8.60 -9.22
N LEU A 398 -21.54 -8.56 -9.55
CA LEU A 398 -20.65 -9.72 -9.46
C LEU A 398 -20.41 -10.11 -8.00
N LEU A 399 -20.26 -9.13 -7.10
CA LEU A 399 -20.08 -9.43 -5.68
C LEU A 399 -21.29 -10.17 -5.10
N HIS A 400 -22.51 -9.81 -5.49
CA HIS A 400 -23.75 -10.37 -4.93
C HIS A 400 -24.21 -11.67 -5.59
N GLN A 401 -24.18 -11.76 -6.92
CA GLN A 401 -24.75 -12.88 -7.69
C GLN A 401 -23.73 -13.58 -8.60
N GLY A 402 -22.46 -13.15 -8.58
CA GLY A 402 -21.40 -13.82 -9.31
C GLY A 402 -21.01 -15.16 -8.70
N THR A 403 -20.35 -16.00 -9.49
CA THR A 403 -19.90 -17.34 -9.11
C THR A 403 -18.58 -17.37 -8.34
N ARG A 404 -17.94 -16.20 -8.15
CA ARG A 404 -16.70 -16.07 -7.40
C ARG A 404 -16.99 -15.65 -5.96
N LEU A 405 -16.30 -16.27 -5.01
CA LEU A 405 -16.24 -15.78 -3.64
C LEU A 405 -15.23 -14.64 -3.57
N VAL A 406 -15.66 -13.48 -3.09
CA VAL A 406 -14.83 -12.29 -2.90
C VAL A 406 -14.99 -11.85 -1.45
N ALA A 407 -13.90 -11.85 -0.69
CA ALA A 407 -13.89 -11.24 0.63
C ALA A 407 -13.90 -9.71 0.47
N CYS A 408 -14.63 -9.00 1.32
CA CYS A 408 -14.78 -7.55 1.21
C CYS A 408 -14.38 -6.83 2.49
N ASP A 409 -13.57 -5.79 2.39
CA ASP A 409 -13.32 -4.85 3.48
C ASP A 409 -14.09 -3.56 3.23
N PHE A 410 -15.12 -3.31 4.03
CA PHE A 410 -15.85 -2.05 4.04
C PHE A 410 -15.16 -1.10 5.04
N ILE A 411 -14.73 0.07 4.56
CA ILE A 411 -14.10 1.10 5.41
C ILE A 411 -15.00 2.33 5.46
N GLY A 412 -15.35 2.83 6.64
CA GLY A 412 -16.24 3.99 6.80
C GLY A 412 -15.86 4.87 8.00
N PHE A 413 -16.45 6.05 8.06
CA PHE A 413 -16.26 7.01 9.16
C PHE A 413 -17.59 7.52 9.68
N CYS A 414 -17.69 7.74 10.99
CA CYS A 414 -18.91 8.23 11.63
C CYS A 414 -19.20 9.72 11.39
N ARG A 415 -18.19 10.50 10.99
CA ARG A 415 -18.31 11.94 10.72
C ARG A 415 -17.75 12.29 9.34
N ALA A 416 -18.55 13.02 8.57
CA ALA A 416 -18.11 13.63 7.31
C ALA A 416 -17.13 14.78 7.56
N LEU A 417 -16.10 14.87 6.72
CA LEU A 417 -15.24 16.05 6.64
C LEU A 417 -15.93 17.24 5.95
N ASN A 418 -16.91 16.95 5.08
CA ASN A 418 -17.69 17.96 4.37
C ASN A 418 -19.18 17.74 4.66
N PRO A 419 -19.71 18.24 5.79
CA PRO A 419 -21.11 18.08 6.12
C PRO A 419 -22.00 18.81 5.09
N LEU A 420 -22.85 18.06 4.39
CA LEU A 420 -23.75 18.58 3.36
C LEU A 420 -25.09 17.84 3.40
N GLY A 421 -26.10 18.46 4.02
CA GLY A 421 -27.43 17.87 4.16
C GLY A 421 -27.38 16.50 4.87
N ASP A 422 -28.14 15.54 4.35
CA ASP A 422 -28.24 14.16 4.82
C ASP A 422 -27.32 13.18 4.06
N GLN A 423 -26.43 13.69 3.19
CA GLN A 423 -25.63 12.84 2.28
C GLN A 423 -24.76 11.83 3.03
N HIS A 424 -24.21 12.20 4.19
CA HIS A 424 -23.36 11.29 4.96
C HIS A 424 -24.16 10.14 5.58
N ASP A 425 -25.34 10.42 6.12
CA ASP A 425 -26.20 9.37 6.68
C ASP A 425 -26.67 8.41 5.58
N LEU A 426 -26.99 8.92 4.38
CA LEU A 426 -27.33 8.09 3.22
C LEU A 426 -26.14 7.24 2.73
N LEU A 427 -24.92 7.78 2.77
CA LEU A 427 -23.70 7.04 2.47
C LEU A 427 -23.47 5.90 3.48
N ILE A 428 -23.63 6.20 4.77
CA ILE A 428 -23.43 5.22 5.86
C ILE A 428 -24.56 4.18 5.91
N ALA A 429 -25.79 4.53 5.55
CA ALA A 429 -26.87 3.57 5.39
C ALA A 429 -26.51 2.52 4.31
N ASN A 430 -25.95 2.96 3.19
CA ASN A 430 -25.46 2.09 2.13
C ASN A 430 -24.28 1.21 2.59
N PHE A 431 -23.33 1.78 3.34
CA PHE A 431 -22.21 1.06 3.94
C PHE A 431 -22.67 -0.14 4.78
N PHE A 432 -23.63 0.08 5.69
CA PHE A 432 -24.16 -1.00 6.52
C PHE A 432 -24.99 -2.00 5.71
N ALA A 433 -25.92 -1.51 4.89
CA ALA A 433 -26.84 -2.34 4.12
C ALA A 433 -26.12 -3.30 3.15
N GLN A 434 -25.01 -2.87 2.53
CA GLN A 434 -24.27 -3.73 1.61
C GLN A 434 -23.57 -4.88 2.34
N SER A 435 -22.97 -4.62 3.50
CA SER A 435 -22.37 -5.70 4.32
C SER A 435 -23.42 -6.70 4.81
N GLU A 436 -24.61 -6.22 5.16
CA GLU A 436 -25.75 -7.04 5.56
C GLU A 436 -26.27 -7.90 4.40
N ALA A 437 -26.48 -7.29 3.23
CA ALA A 437 -26.95 -7.97 2.03
C ALA A 437 -25.98 -9.07 1.56
N LEU A 438 -24.66 -8.82 1.60
CA LEU A 438 -23.66 -9.84 1.27
C LEU A 438 -23.70 -11.02 2.25
N ALA A 439 -23.83 -10.73 3.55
CA ALA A 439 -23.82 -11.76 4.57
C ALA A 439 -25.07 -12.64 4.53
N PHE A 440 -26.24 -12.01 4.38
CA PHE A 440 -27.51 -12.70 4.55
C PHE A 440 -28.23 -12.98 3.24
N GLY A 441 -28.06 -12.20 2.18
CA GLY A 441 -28.82 -12.39 0.95
C GLY A 441 -30.34 -12.26 1.16
N SER A 442 -31.11 -12.64 0.16
CA SER A 442 -32.58 -12.59 0.16
C SER A 442 -33.13 -13.74 -0.68
N ALA A 443 -34.05 -14.50 -0.11
CA ALA A 443 -34.73 -15.57 -0.83
C ALA A 443 -35.80 -14.98 -1.75
N ALA A 444 -35.92 -15.49 -2.97
CA ALA A 444 -37.00 -15.16 -3.90
C ALA A 444 -37.37 -16.40 -4.72
N ASP A 445 -38.67 -16.51 -5.08
CA ASP A 445 -39.15 -17.63 -5.91
C ASP A 445 -38.58 -17.58 -7.34
N GLU A 446 -38.29 -16.36 -7.84
CA GLU A 446 -37.65 -16.15 -9.14
C GLU A 446 -36.12 -16.26 -9.03
N PRO A 447 -35.44 -17.19 -9.74
CA PRO A 447 -33.99 -17.42 -9.59
C PRO A 447 -33.13 -16.17 -9.84
N HIS A 448 -33.54 -15.30 -10.76
CA HIS A 448 -32.82 -14.05 -11.08
C HIS A 448 -32.86 -13.01 -9.96
N ARG A 449 -33.84 -13.11 -9.04
CA ARG A 449 -34.02 -12.18 -7.91
C ARG A 449 -33.55 -12.80 -6.59
N ASN A 450 -33.06 -14.04 -6.63
CA ASN A 450 -32.49 -14.70 -5.47
C ASN A 450 -31.06 -14.20 -5.21
N PHE A 451 -30.75 -13.98 -3.94
CA PHE A 451 -29.42 -13.61 -3.45
C PHE A 451 -29.01 -14.63 -2.40
N ASP A 452 -28.01 -15.46 -2.73
CA ASP A 452 -27.59 -16.58 -1.88
C ASP A 452 -26.99 -16.12 -0.54
N GLY A 453 -26.47 -14.88 -0.47
CA GLY A 453 -25.77 -14.40 0.72
C GLY A 453 -24.53 -15.24 1.03
N ASN A 454 -24.20 -15.36 2.31
CA ASN A 454 -23.06 -16.13 2.83
C ASN A 454 -21.68 -15.64 2.33
N ARG A 455 -21.60 -14.37 1.93
CA ARG A 455 -20.37 -13.76 1.39
C ARG A 455 -19.64 -12.99 2.49
N PRO A 456 -18.36 -13.30 2.77
CA PRO A 456 -17.66 -12.76 3.92
C PRO A 456 -17.30 -11.28 3.74
N SER A 457 -17.50 -10.50 4.79
CA SER A 457 -17.03 -9.12 4.84
C SER A 457 -16.52 -8.72 6.22
N ASN A 458 -15.59 -7.77 6.22
CA ASN A 458 -15.17 -7.00 7.37
C ASN A 458 -15.77 -5.58 7.30
N THR A 459 -16.01 -4.99 8.46
CA THR A 459 -16.37 -3.58 8.61
C THR A 459 -15.33 -2.89 9.51
N ILE A 460 -14.62 -1.92 8.94
CA ILE A 460 -13.65 -1.07 9.63
C ILE A 460 -14.27 0.32 9.75
N LEU A 461 -14.57 0.74 10.97
CA LEU A 461 -15.27 2.01 11.25
C LEU A 461 -14.39 2.89 12.13
N GLY A 462 -14.11 4.12 11.67
CA GLY A 462 -13.40 5.15 12.45
C GLY A 462 -14.31 6.34 12.77
N GLU A 463 -13.84 7.27 13.63
CA GLU A 463 -14.62 8.47 13.95
C GLU A 463 -14.69 9.46 12.77
N SER A 464 -13.54 9.79 12.18
CA SER A 464 -13.41 10.71 11.03
C SER A 464 -12.08 10.44 10.31
N LEU A 465 -11.98 10.81 9.03
CA LEU A 465 -10.72 10.72 8.27
C LEU A 465 -9.81 11.91 8.62
N THR A 466 -8.92 11.70 9.58
CA THR A 466 -7.89 12.66 10.01
C THR A 466 -6.51 12.15 9.56
N PRO A 467 -5.46 12.98 9.59
CA PRO A 467 -4.11 12.48 9.37
C PRO A 467 -3.78 11.30 10.30
N HIS A 468 -4.16 11.39 11.58
CA HIS A 468 -3.96 10.31 12.54
C HIS A 468 -4.71 9.02 12.16
N SER A 469 -6.01 9.10 11.88
CA SER A 469 -6.78 7.89 11.55
C SER A 469 -6.34 7.28 10.21
N LEU A 470 -5.91 8.07 9.22
CA LEU A 470 -5.30 7.54 8.00
C LEU A 470 -4.01 6.77 8.29
N GLY A 471 -3.13 7.31 9.15
CA GLY A 471 -1.88 6.63 9.52
C GLY A 471 -2.14 5.30 10.20
N ALA A 472 -3.08 5.27 11.15
CA ALA A 472 -3.49 4.04 11.82
C ALA A 472 -4.11 3.02 10.85
N LEU A 473 -4.92 3.48 9.88
CA LEU A 473 -5.51 2.62 8.85
C LEU A 473 -4.45 2.02 7.92
N VAL A 474 -3.47 2.81 7.47
CA VAL A 474 -2.39 2.27 6.61
C VAL A 474 -1.55 1.26 7.41
N ALA A 475 -1.15 1.57 8.64
CA ALA A 475 -0.38 0.63 9.47
C ALA A 475 -1.16 -0.66 9.78
N LEU A 476 -2.49 -0.62 9.88
CA LEU A 476 -3.31 -1.83 10.02
C LEU A 476 -3.07 -2.79 8.85
N TYR A 477 -3.07 -2.26 7.63
CA TYR A 477 -2.83 -3.05 6.42
C TYR A 477 -1.36 -3.47 6.27
N GLU A 478 -0.39 -2.61 6.62
CA GLU A 478 1.05 -2.98 6.64
C GLU A 478 1.29 -4.21 7.53
N HIS A 479 0.78 -4.18 8.76
CA HIS A 479 0.94 -5.27 9.71
C HIS A 479 0.11 -6.50 9.35
N SER A 480 -1.09 -6.33 8.78
CA SER A 480 -1.87 -7.45 8.25
C SER A 480 -1.12 -8.18 7.12
N VAL A 481 -0.51 -7.45 6.19
CA VAL A 481 0.29 -8.02 5.11
C VAL A 481 1.50 -8.76 5.69
N PHE A 482 2.15 -8.21 6.71
CA PHE A 482 3.22 -8.90 7.43
C PHE A 482 2.74 -10.22 8.06
N VAL A 483 1.61 -10.21 8.76
CA VAL A 483 1.01 -11.41 9.38
C VAL A 483 0.79 -12.49 8.32
N GLN A 484 0.16 -12.14 7.19
CA GLN A 484 -0.07 -13.09 6.09
C GLN A 484 1.24 -13.67 5.54
N GLY A 485 2.24 -12.83 5.27
CA GLY A 485 3.54 -13.27 4.77
C GLY A 485 4.28 -14.20 5.74
N ALA A 486 4.19 -13.92 7.04
CA ALA A 486 4.75 -14.76 8.10
C ALA A 486 4.06 -16.13 8.18
N ILE A 487 2.73 -16.19 8.05
CA ILE A 487 2.01 -17.48 8.00
C ILE A 487 2.41 -18.29 6.78
N TRP A 488 2.48 -17.66 5.60
CA TRP A 488 2.90 -18.31 4.36
C TRP A 488 4.41 -18.59 4.29
N ASN A 489 5.18 -18.21 5.31
CA ASN A 489 6.63 -18.36 5.36
C ASN A 489 7.33 -17.82 4.09
N ILE A 490 6.85 -16.69 3.56
CA ILE A 490 7.43 -16.00 2.39
C ILE A 490 8.12 -14.71 2.81
N GLU A 491 8.95 -14.15 1.93
CA GLU A 491 9.64 -12.88 2.14
C GLU A 491 8.74 -11.71 1.68
N PRO A 492 8.13 -10.89 2.59
CA PRO A 492 7.23 -9.82 2.18
C PRO A 492 7.98 -8.53 1.76
N PHE A 493 9.29 -8.45 1.96
CA PHE A 493 10.03 -7.19 1.79
C PHE A 493 10.88 -7.10 0.50
N ASP A 494 11.05 -8.21 -0.22
CA ASP A 494 11.72 -8.22 -1.53
C ASP A 494 10.73 -8.07 -2.71
N GLN A 495 11.24 -7.99 -3.94
CA GLN A 495 10.45 -7.92 -5.17
C GLN A 495 11.17 -8.44 -6.43
N TRP A 496 11.86 -9.59 -6.36
CA TRP A 496 12.65 -10.11 -7.50
C TRP A 496 11.87 -10.28 -8.82
N GLY A 497 10.55 -10.44 -8.75
CA GLY A 497 9.68 -10.64 -9.91
C GLY A 497 9.66 -9.49 -10.92
N VAL A 498 10.11 -8.28 -10.55
CA VAL A 498 10.10 -7.11 -11.46
C VAL A 498 11.34 -7.01 -12.35
N GLU A 499 12.42 -7.74 -12.05
CA GLU A 499 13.73 -7.54 -12.69
C GLU A 499 13.80 -8.07 -14.14
N LEU A 500 13.11 -9.17 -14.44
CA LEU A 500 13.11 -9.75 -15.79
C LEU A 500 12.51 -8.78 -16.82
N GLY A 501 11.39 -8.14 -16.48
CA GLY A 501 10.74 -7.15 -17.34
C GLY A 501 11.64 -5.95 -17.63
N LYS A 502 12.33 -5.43 -16.60
CA LYS A 502 13.30 -4.33 -16.74
C LYS A 502 14.43 -4.67 -17.69
N ALA A 503 15.05 -5.84 -17.53
CA ALA A 503 16.16 -6.28 -18.37
C ALA A 503 15.73 -6.45 -19.84
N LEU A 504 14.56 -7.06 -20.08
CA LEU A 504 14.01 -7.22 -21.43
C LEU A 504 13.64 -5.88 -22.07
N ALA A 505 13.03 -4.96 -21.31
CA ALA A 505 12.65 -3.63 -21.81
C ALA A 505 13.88 -2.81 -22.24
N GLN A 506 14.99 -2.87 -21.49
CA GLN A 506 16.24 -2.20 -21.88
C GLN A 506 16.79 -2.71 -23.22
N ARG A 507 16.79 -4.03 -23.43
CA ARG A 507 17.20 -4.64 -24.69
C ARG A 507 16.28 -4.21 -25.84
N VAL A 508 14.97 -4.33 -25.66
CA VAL A 508 13.97 -3.97 -26.67
C VAL A 508 14.02 -2.48 -27.00
N ALA A 509 14.28 -1.60 -26.02
CA ALA A 509 14.42 -0.16 -26.26
C ALA A 509 15.61 0.16 -27.18
N ALA A 510 16.76 -0.48 -26.97
CA ALA A 510 17.93 -0.33 -27.82
C ALA A 510 17.66 -0.82 -29.26
N GLU A 511 16.95 -1.94 -29.40
CA GLU A 511 16.56 -2.46 -30.69
C GLU A 511 15.53 -1.54 -31.37
N ILE A 512 14.50 -1.04 -30.68
CA ILE A 512 13.53 -0.10 -31.26
C ILE A 512 14.23 1.17 -31.80
N ALA A 513 15.27 1.65 -31.11
CA ALA A 513 16.05 2.83 -31.52
C ALA A 513 17.00 2.56 -32.70
N GLY A 514 17.42 1.31 -32.92
CA GLY A 514 18.41 0.91 -33.93
C GLY A 514 17.86 -0.02 -35.02
N GLY A 515 18.71 -0.34 -36.01
CA GLY A 515 18.42 -1.31 -37.07
C GLY A 515 18.94 -2.72 -36.78
N SER A 516 19.23 -3.05 -35.52
CA SER A 516 19.81 -4.34 -35.13
C SER A 516 18.92 -5.52 -35.53
N GLU A 517 19.56 -6.65 -35.81
CA GLU A 517 18.90 -7.93 -36.01
C GLU A 517 18.11 -8.29 -34.75
N LEU A 518 16.88 -8.75 -34.95
CA LEU A 518 15.99 -9.14 -33.86
C LEU A 518 16.17 -10.62 -33.57
N ALA A 519 16.23 -10.97 -32.29
CA ALA A 519 16.43 -12.34 -31.84
C ALA A 519 15.54 -12.62 -30.61
N HIS A 520 14.23 -12.44 -30.80
CA HIS A 520 13.18 -12.80 -29.84
C HIS A 520 12.33 -13.94 -30.38
N ASP A 521 11.24 -14.28 -29.67
CA ASP A 521 10.18 -15.09 -30.23
C ASP A 521 9.53 -14.39 -31.44
N SER A 522 8.88 -15.18 -32.29
CA SER A 522 8.32 -14.70 -33.56
C SER A 522 7.25 -13.61 -33.40
N SER A 523 6.56 -13.55 -32.26
CA SER A 523 5.56 -12.53 -31.97
C SER A 523 6.22 -11.19 -31.68
N THR A 524 7.17 -11.15 -30.74
CA THR A 524 7.91 -9.93 -30.35
C THR A 524 8.64 -9.32 -31.55
N ASP A 525 9.30 -10.14 -32.34
CA ASP A 525 9.95 -9.75 -33.59
C ASP A 525 8.99 -9.08 -34.58
N ALA A 526 7.82 -9.69 -34.82
CA ALA A 526 6.81 -9.16 -35.73
C ALA A 526 6.25 -7.81 -35.24
N LEU A 527 6.06 -7.65 -33.93
CA LEU A 527 5.58 -6.41 -33.32
C LEU A 527 6.61 -5.28 -33.43
N ILE A 528 7.89 -5.54 -33.15
CA ILE A 528 8.96 -4.54 -33.31
C ILE A 528 9.07 -4.10 -34.78
N ARG A 529 9.05 -5.05 -35.73
CA ARG A 529 9.06 -4.73 -37.17
C ARG A 529 7.86 -3.86 -37.54
N ARG A 530 6.66 -4.19 -37.06
CA ARG A 530 5.44 -3.41 -37.31
C ARG A 530 5.54 -2.00 -36.73
N TYR A 531 6.02 -1.86 -35.50
CA TYR A 531 6.21 -0.57 -34.85
C TYR A 531 7.20 0.32 -35.62
N ARG A 532 8.39 -0.21 -35.97
CA ARG A 532 9.40 0.51 -36.78
C ARG A 532 8.82 0.96 -38.13
N ALA A 533 8.08 0.10 -38.81
CA ALA A 533 7.50 0.40 -40.12
C ALA A 533 6.42 1.49 -40.10
N LEU A 534 5.62 1.57 -39.03
CA LEU A 534 4.61 2.63 -38.88
C LEU A 534 5.24 3.95 -38.44
N ARG A 535 6.25 3.91 -37.56
CA ARG A 535 6.95 5.10 -37.07
C ARG A 535 7.70 5.84 -38.17
N GLN A 536 8.30 5.14 -39.14
CA GLN A 536 9.00 5.77 -40.28
C GLN A 536 8.05 6.50 -41.26
N LYS A 537 6.75 6.20 -41.22
CA LYS A 537 5.74 6.84 -42.08
C LYS A 537 5.16 8.12 -41.47
N SER A 538 5.40 8.35 -40.18
CA SER A 538 4.98 9.54 -39.42
C SER A 538 6.12 10.52 -39.35
#